data_AF-A0A932Q102-F1
#
_entry.id   AF-A0A932Q102-F1
#
_cell.length_a   1.000
_cell.length_b   1.000
_cell.length_c   1.000
_cell.angle_alpha   90.00
_cell.angle_beta   90.00
_cell.angle_gamma   90.00
#
_symmetry.space_group_name_H-M   'P 1'
#
loop_
_entity.id
_entity.type
_entity.pdbx_description
1 polymer ?
#
loop_
_entity_poly.entity_id
_entity_poly.type
_entity_poly.pdbx_seq_one_letter_code
_entity_poly.pdbx_strand_id
1 'polypeptide(L)'
;MRAVDIIEKKRDGHALAREEIYFFVQGYVRGEIPDYQASAWAMAIYLRGMDERETTDLTLAMANSGEILDLSAISPRVLDKHSSGGVG
;
A
#
# COMPACT_ATOMS: atom_id res chain seq x y z
N MET A 1 9.64 14.28 4.78
CA MET A 1 8.25 13.89 5.09
C MET A 1 8.25 13.14 6.41
N ARG A 2 7.25 13.31 7.29
CA ARG A 2 7.16 12.53 8.54
C ARG A 2 5.92 11.65 8.49
N ALA A 3 6.01 10.43 9.02
CA ALA A 3 4.87 9.50 9.06
C ALA A 3 3.67 10.08 9.81
N VAL A 4 3.91 10.87 10.87
CA VAL A 4 2.84 11.53 11.65
C VAL A 4 2.01 12.50 10.80
N ASP A 5 2.63 13.25 9.89
CA ASP A 5 1.92 14.21 9.04
C ASP A 5 0.97 13.49 8.07
N ILE A 6 1.38 12.30 7.58
CA ILE A 6 0.58 11.46 6.69
C ILE A 6 -0.59 10.83 7.44
N ILE A 7 -0.36 10.36 8.67
CA ILE A 7 -1.40 9.81 9.54
C ILE A 7 -2.46 10.88 9.84
N GLU A 8 -2.04 12.08 10.23
CA GLU A 8 -2.94 13.21 10.51
C GLU A 8 -3.76 13.58 9.27
N LYS A 9 -3.10 13.72 8.11
CA LYS A 9 -3.77 14.03 6.85
C LYS A 9 -4.84 13.01 6.50
N LYS A 10 -4.53 11.71 6.60
CA LYS A 10 -5.51 10.65 6.32
C LYS A 10 -6.62 10.62 7.38
N ARG A 11 -6.30 10.77 8.67
CA ARG A 11 -7.28 10.85 9.77
C ARG A 11 -8.30 11.96 9.53
N ASP A 12 -7.84 13.09 9.01
CA ASP A 12 -8.67 14.27 8.73
C ASP A 12 -9.47 14.13 7.41
N GLY A 13 -9.35 12.99 6.72
CA GLY A 13 -10.13 12.65 5.53
C GLY A 13 -9.57 13.20 4.23
N HIS A 14 -8.34 13.70 4.24
CA HIS A 14 -7.68 14.17 3.03
C HIS A 14 -7.01 13.02 2.27
N ALA A 15 -7.07 13.12 0.94
CA ALA A 15 -6.41 12.15 0.08
C ALA A 15 -4.89 12.36 0.09
N LEU A 16 -4.15 11.26 0.13
CA LEU A 16 -2.70 11.24 0.10
C LEU A 16 -2.19 11.41 -1.34
N ALA A 17 -1.02 12.02 -1.46
CA ALA A 17 -0.26 12.05 -2.70
C ALA A 17 0.46 10.71 -2.89
N ARG A 18 0.81 10.39 -4.15
CA ARG A 18 1.56 9.18 -4.49
C ARG A 18 2.86 9.09 -3.70
N GLU A 19 3.60 10.20 -3.60
CA GLU A 19 4.88 10.27 -2.90
C GLU A 19 4.73 10.00 -1.39
N GLU A 20 3.60 10.38 -0.80
CA GLU A 20 3.29 10.11 0.61
C GLU A 20 3.07 8.62 0.86
N ILE A 21 2.31 7.96 -0.02
CA ILE A 21 2.07 6.51 0.06
C ILE A 21 3.40 5.75 -0.14
N TYR A 22 4.18 6.11 -1.15
CA TYR A 22 5.48 5.47 -1.42
C TYR A 22 6.46 5.68 -0.27
N PHE A 23 6.55 6.89 0.28
CA PHE A 23 7.36 7.16 1.47
C PHE A 23 6.96 6.25 2.63
N PHE A 24 5.65 6.13 2.91
CA PHE A 24 5.17 5.34 4.04
C PHE A 24 5.47 3.84 3.85
N VAL A 25 5.12 3.27 2.70
CA VAL A 25 5.34 1.85 2.41
C VAL A 25 6.83 1.52 2.47
N GLN A 26 7.67 2.32 1.81
CA GLN A 26 9.11 2.06 1.75
C GLN A 26 9.79 2.27 3.10
N GLY A 27 9.39 3.28 3.87
CA GLY A 27 9.88 3.49 5.23
C GLY A 27 9.48 2.35 6.18
N TYR A 28 8.26 1.83 6.04
CA TYR A 28 7.81 0.69 6.83
C TYR A 28 8.58 -0.59 6.49
N VAL A 29 8.74 -0.91 5.20
CA VAL A 29 9.49 -2.09 4.73
C VAL A 29 10.97 -2.06 5.17
N ARG A 30 11.59 -0.87 5.22
CA ARG A 30 12.97 -0.70 5.72
C ARG A 30 13.10 -0.68 7.25
N GLY A 31 12.00 -0.76 8.00
CA GLY A 31 12.00 -0.68 9.46
C GLY A 31 12.24 0.74 10.02
N GLU A 32 12.12 1.77 9.18
CA GLU A 32 12.28 3.18 9.57
C GLU A 32 10.99 3.77 10.17
N ILE A 33 9.84 3.21 9.78
CA ILE A 33 8.53 3.53 10.36
C ILE A 33 8.13 2.38 11.29
N PRO A 34 7.93 2.62 12.59
CA PRO A 34 7.58 1.57 13.55
C PRO A 34 6.11 1.14 13.44
N ASP A 35 5.82 -0.08 13.87
CA ASP A 35 4.50 -0.73 13.79
C ASP A 35 3.36 0.10 14.40
N TYR A 36 3.63 0.84 15.48
CA TYR A 36 2.61 1.69 16.12
C TYR A 36 2.18 2.88 15.22
N GLN A 37 3.03 3.34 14.29
CA GLN A 37 2.65 4.33 13.30
C GLN A 37 1.91 3.69 12.13
N ALA A 38 2.35 2.52 11.68
CA ALA A 38 1.68 1.76 10.62
C ALA A 38 0.25 1.37 11.00
N SER A 39 0.05 0.89 12.23
CA SER A 39 -1.28 0.58 12.78
C SER A 39 -2.18 1.81 12.92
N ALA A 40 -1.65 2.95 13.34
CA ALA A 40 -2.39 4.21 13.37
C ALA A 40 -2.82 4.65 11.96
N TRP A 41 -1.94 4.52 10.97
CA TRP A 41 -2.26 4.81 9.57
C TRP A 41 -3.33 3.85 9.01
N ALA A 42 -3.20 2.56 9.29
CA ALA A 42 -4.17 1.54 8.88
C ALA A 42 -5.56 1.82 9.47
N MET A 43 -5.65 2.22 10.73
CA MET A 43 -6.92 2.62 11.36
C MET A 43 -7.49 3.90 10.72
N ALA A 44 -6.65 4.88 10.40
CA ALA A 44 -7.09 6.08 9.69
C ALA A 44 -7.67 5.75 8.29
N ILE A 45 -7.02 4.84 7.55
CA ILE A 45 -7.53 4.31 6.27
C ILE A 45 -8.84 3.56 6.48
N TYR A 46 -8.95 2.71 7.50
CA TYR A 46 -10.19 1.98 7.78
C TYR A 46 -11.39 2.91 7.99
N LEU A 47 -11.20 4.03 8.70
CA LEU A 47 -12.27 4.98 9.03
C LEU A 47 -12.59 5.99 7.91
N ARG A 48 -11.62 6.28 7.03
CA ARG A 48 -11.74 7.33 6.00
C ARG A 48 -11.74 6.83 4.57
N GLY A 49 -11.32 5.59 4.36
CA GLY A 49 -11.11 5.00 3.05
C GLY A 49 -9.93 5.61 2.28
N MET A 50 -9.82 5.15 1.04
CA MET A 50 -8.91 5.64 0.02
C MET A 50 -9.69 5.76 -1.29
N ASP A 51 -9.36 6.76 -2.10
CA ASP A 51 -9.87 6.83 -3.47
C ASP A 51 -9.20 5.78 -4.38
N GLU A 52 -9.69 5.64 -5.63
CA GLU A 52 -9.16 4.65 -6.58
C GLU A 52 -7.68 4.87 -6.90
N ARG A 53 -7.23 6.12 -7.01
CA ARG A 53 -5.83 6.46 -7.26
C ARG A 53 -4.98 6.08 -6.05
N GLU A 54 -5.39 6.46 -4.84
CA GLU A 54 -4.71 6.10 -3.61
C GLU A 54 -4.56 4.58 -3.46
N THR A 55 -5.64 3.84 -3.74
CA THR A 55 -5.63 2.36 -3.70
C THR A 55 -4.69 1.77 -4.74
N THR A 56 -4.66 2.34 -5.94
CA THR A 56 -3.73 1.95 -7.01
C THR A 56 -2.28 2.24 -6.62
N ASP A 57 -2.00 3.43 -6.10
CA ASP A 57 -0.67 3.84 -5.67
C ASP A 57 -0.17 2.97 -4.50
N LEU A 58 -1.04 2.62 -3.55
CA LEU A 58 -0.71 1.70 -2.45
C LEU A 58 -0.38 0.30 -2.98
N THR A 59 -1.18 -0.22 -3.90
CA THR A 59 -0.96 -1.52 -4.55
C THR A 59 0.40 -1.55 -5.27
N LEU A 60 0.70 -0.53 -6.06
CA LEU A 60 1.97 -0.43 -6.77
C LEU A 60 3.16 -0.22 -5.83
N ALA A 61 3.00 0.57 -4.77
CA ALA A 61 4.06 0.78 -3.79
C ALA A 61 4.43 -0.53 -3.08
N MET A 62 3.43 -1.35 -2.74
CA MET A 62 3.65 -2.68 -2.16
C MET A 62 4.23 -3.67 -3.18
N ALA A 63 3.73 -3.70 -4.41
CA ALA A 63 4.25 -4.58 -5.45
C ALA A 63 5.73 -4.29 -5.78
N ASN A 64 6.13 -3.01 -5.75
CA ASN A 64 7.51 -2.58 -6.01
C ASN A 64 8.39 -2.56 -4.75
N SER A 65 7.93 -3.04 -3.60
CA SER A 65 8.76 -3.08 -2.37
C SER A 65 9.66 -4.32 -2.29
N GLY A 66 9.47 -5.28 -3.20
CA GLY A 66 10.25 -6.50 -3.28
C GLY A 66 10.64 -6.85 -4.71
N GLU A 67 10.85 -8.15 -4.95
CA GLU A 67 11.22 -8.66 -6.27
C GLU A 67 9.99 -8.78 -7.18
N ILE A 68 10.20 -8.49 -8.47
CA ILE A 68 9.18 -8.66 -9.51
C ILE A 68 9.64 -9.79 -10.42
N LEU A 69 8.84 -10.85 -10.48
CA LEU A 69 9.10 -11.99 -11.34
C LEU A 69 8.86 -11.62 -12.81
N ASP A 70 9.85 -11.87 -13.67
CA ASP A 70 9.69 -11.85 -15.12
C ASP A 70 9.37 -13.27 -15.62
N LEU A 71 8.14 -13.45 -16.11
CA LEU A 71 7.63 -14.72 -16.63
C LEU A 71 7.70 -14.81 -18.16
N SER A 72 8.32 -13.83 -18.83
CA SER A 72 8.40 -13.75 -20.30
C SER A 72 9.09 -14.96 -20.93
N ALA A 73 10.04 -15.58 -20.21
CA ALA A 73 10.73 -16.79 -20.64
C ALA A 73 9.88 -18.07 -20.54
N ILE A 74 8.78 -18.05 -19.79
CA ILE A 74 7.94 -19.23 -19.53
C ILE A 74 6.80 -19.33 -20.56
N SER A 75 6.09 -18.23 -20.79
CA SER A 75 4.95 -18.20 -21.71
C SER A 75 4.66 -16.78 -22.19
N PRO A 76 4.25 -16.59 -23.46
CA PRO A 76 3.78 -15.29 -23.95
C PRO A 76 2.47 -14.83 -23.28
N ARG A 77 1.75 -15.73 -22.59
CA ARG A 77 0.53 -15.44 -21.84
C ARG A 77 0.50 -16.22 -20.53
N VAL A 78 0.45 -15.51 -19.42
CA VAL A 78 0.33 -16.09 -18.08
C VAL A 78 -1.05 -15.73 -17.53
N LEU A 79 -1.71 -16.70 -16.92
CA LEU A 79 -3.02 -16.54 -16.29
C LEU A 79 -2.87 -16.82 -14.80
N ASP A 80 -3.55 -16.04 -13.99
CA ASP A 80 -3.61 -16.22 -12.54
C ASP A 80 -5.07 -16.20 -12.07
N LYS A 81 -5.34 -16.84 -10.94
CA LYS A 81 -6.63 -16.83 -10.26
C LYS A 81 -6.43 -16.56 -8.78
N HIS A 82 -7.09 -15.51 -8.31
CA HIS A 82 -7.17 -15.18 -6.89
C HIS A 82 -8.60 -15.39 -6.36
N SER A 83 -8.75 -15.75 -5.08
CA SER A 83 -10.03 -15.78 -4.37
C SER A 83 -9.89 -14.98 -3.07
N SER A 84 -10.83 -14.08 -2.82
CA SER A 84 -10.81 -13.18 -1.67
C SER A 84 -11.20 -13.84 -0.35
N GLY A 85 -11.82 -15.02 -0.39
CA GLY A 85 -12.37 -15.72 0.76
C GLY A 85 -13.62 -16.53 0.38
N GLY A 86 -13.94 -17.54 1.18
CA GLY A 86 -15.09 -18.41 0.94
C GLY A 86 -15.09 -19.60 1.89
N VAL A 87 -16.25 -20.26 2.01
CA VAL A 87 -16.41 -21.55 2.68
C VAL A 87 -17.07 -22.47 1.67
N GLY A 88 -16.31 -23.44 1.15
CA GLY A 88 -16.79 -24.50 0.24
C GLY A 88 -17.50 -23.99 -0.99
#